data_AF-A0A2N2BF85-F1
#
_entry.id   AF-A0A2N2BF85-F1
#
_cell.length_a   1.000
_cell.length_b   1.000
_cell.length_c   1.000
_cell.angle_alpha   90.00
_cell.angle_beta   90.00
_cell.angle_gamma   90.00
#
_symmetry.space_group_name_H-M   'P 1'
#
loop_
_entity.id
_entity.type
_entity.pdbx_description
1 polymer ?
#
loop_
_entity_poly.entity_id
_entity_poly.type
_entity_poly.pdbx_seq_one_letter_code
_entity_poly.pdbx_strand_id
1 'polypeptide(L)'
;MGSFHRRSMMIISILRKRALLFGFSLSGKEEDSQVDEKENKTLINLHDYIIDLEQNTQELEEKSSTTIQMTKTMGQSLEDYQNELEAQESVCNDNVYNLQQLNESIAVSSELVVQIMNFSEEIMNKQELNVSSTEDLVDEFEETKKNINHLDENIENLSIKSGQITDIVKSIDKIAKQTNLLAINASIEAARVGDAGRGFSVVATEIRELATHTSDLTRSINHIIMVISDLVTASKIDMKASKDSISTAYNKLMVVNENVNEMSVLTNISKDKISIVQQSFEEINNAKEEALNAFYTILAMVEVSGVQASDNITALKEQYVLIDEIKEISEKMSGNIIQLKEEVYEKL
;
A
#
# COMPACT_ATOMS: atom_id res chain seq x y z
N MET A 1 -39.68 -46.53 -62.06
CA MET A 1 -40.90 -47.34 -62.28
C MET A 1 -40.66 -48.86 -62.39
N GLY A 2 -39.45 -49.36 -62.70
CA GLY A 2 -39.19 -50.81 -62.81
C GLY A 2 -38.93 -51.59 -61.50
N SER A 3 -38.67 -50.93 -60.36
CA SER A 3 -38.39 -51.59 -59.08
C SER A 3 -39.65 -51.98 -58.29
N PHE A 4 -40.72 -51.20 -58.42
CA PHE A 4 -42.00 -51.44 -57.73
C PHE A 4 -42.74 -52.66 -58.31
N HIS A 5 -42.68 -52.83 -59.64
CA HIS A 5 -43.28 -53.98 -60.32
C HIS A 5 -42.53 -55.29 -60.03
N ARG A 6 -41.19 -55.23 -59.85
CA ARG A 6 -40.41 -56.41 -59.44
C ARG A 6 -40.65 -56.80 -57.98
N ARG A 7 -40.81 -55.85 -57.05
CA ARG A 7 -41.15 -56.16 -55.65
C ARG A 7 -42.56 -56.71 -55.51
N SER A 8 -43.54 -56.16 -56.23
CA SER A 8 -44.92 -56.68 -56.26
C SER A 8 -45.00 -58.10 -56.85
N MET A 9 -44.30 -58.37 -57.96
CA MET A 9 -44.19 -59.73 -58.52
C MET A 9 -43.47 -60.70 -57.58
N MET A 10 -42.47 -60.24 -56.83
CA MET A 10 -41.74 -61.08 -55.87
C MET A 10 -42.64 -61.47 -54.69
N ILE A 11 -43.42 -60.52 -54.15
CA ILE A 11 -44.40 -60.74 -53.07
C ILE A 11 -45.52 -61.67 -53.55
N ILE A 12 -46.07 -61.46 -54.76
CA ILE A 12 -47.07 -62.38 -55.35
C ILE A 12 -46.47 -63.77 -55.59
N SER A 13 -45.19 -63.89 -55.96
CA SER A 13 -44.53 -65.19 -56.12
C SER A 13 -44.27 -65.90 -54.79
N ILE A 14 -43.97 -65.14 -53.72
CA ILE A 14 -43.79 -65.66 -52.35
C ILE A 14 -45.15 -66.11 -51.78
N LEU A 15 -46.21 -65.33 -52.03
CA LEU A 15 -47.59 -65.68 -51.68
C LEU A 15 -48.08 -66.89 -52.47
N ARG A 16 -47.81 -66.99 -53.77
CA ARG A 16 -48.12 -68.20 -54.57
C ARG A 16 -47.34 -69.43 -54.10
N LYS A 17 -46.07 -69.27 -53.73
CA LYS A 17 -45.26 -70.36 -53.17
C LYS A 17 -45.75 -70.80 -51.80
N ARG A 18 -46.20 -69.87 -50.94
CA ARG A 18 -46.80 -70.20 -49.63
C ARG A 18 -48.19 -70.82 -49.76
N ALA A 19 -49.04 -70.32 -50.66
CA ALA A 19 -50.36 -70.92 -50.95
C ALA A 19 -50.25 -72.34 -51.53
N LEU A 20 -49.23 -72.63 -52.34
CA LEU A 20 -48.94 -73.99 -52.83
C LEU A 20 -48.34 -74.91 -51.76
N LEU A 21 -47.68 -74.37 -50.73
CA LEU A 21 -47.18 -75.15 -49.58
C LEU A 21 -48.31 -75.57 -48.62
N PHE A 22 -49.45 -74.88 -48.63
CA PHE A 22 -50.64 -75.17 -47.80
C PHE A 22 -51.79 -75.86 -48.53
N GLY A 23 -51.60 -76.27 -49.79
CA GLY A 23 -52.50 -77.24 -50.45
C GLY A 23 -53.92 -76.76 -50.78
N PHE A 24 -54.15 -75.48 -51.05
CA PHE A 24 -55.45 -75.01 -51.53
C PHE A 24 -55.56 -75.07 -53.06
N SER A 25 -56.47 -75.90 -53.57
CA SER A 25 -57.02 -75.79 -54.93
C SER A 25 -58.25 -74.89 -54.90
N LEU A 26 -58.25 -73.78 -55.63
CA LEU A 26 -59.44 -72.95 -55.85
C LEU A 26 -60.45 -73.71 -56.72
N SER A 27 -61.46 -74.29 -56.08
CA SER A 27 -62.63 -74.88 -56.72
C SER A 27 -63.86 -74.70 -55.81
N GLY A 28 -64.56 -73.58 -55.94
CA GLY A 28 -65.81 -73.26 -55.24
C GLY A 28 -66.54 -72.09 -55.92
N LYS A 29 -67.88 -72.07 -55.88
CA LYS A 29 -68.79 -71.22 -56.67
C LYS A 29 -68.62 -69.71 -56.40
N GLU A 30 -69.01 -68.87 -57.35
CA GLU A 30 -68.81 -67.40 -57.40
C GLU A 30 -69.27 -66.60 -56.15
N GLU A 31 -70.13 -67.13 -55.27
CA GLU A 31 -70.50 -66.49 -53.99
C GLU A 31 -69.48 -66.74 -52.85
N ASP A 32 -68.77 -67.88 -52.83
CA ASP A 32 -67.70 -68.15 -51.85
C ASP A 32 -66.41 -67.39 -52.21
N SER A 33 -66.16 -67.16 -53.50
CA SER A 33 -64.93 -66.50 -53.98
C SER A 33 -64.86 -65.00 -53.64
N GLN A 34 -66.00 -64.31 -53.54
CA GLN A 34 -66.05 -62.90 -53.09
C GLN A 34 -65.90 -62.77 -51.56
N VAL A 35 -66.34 -63.77 -50.81
CA VAL A 35 -66.15 -63.84 -49.35
C VAL A 35 -64.68 -64.08 -49.04
N ASP A 36 -64.05 -65.04 -49.73
CA ASP A 36 -62.61 -65.32 -49.61
C ASP A 36 -61.74 -64.10 -49.99
N GLU A 37 -62.11 -63.34 -51.04
CA GLU A 37 -61.36 -62.14 -51.45
C GLU A 37 -61.49 -60.99 -50.43
N LYS A 38 -62.67 -60.84 -49.83
CA LYS A 38 -62.94 -59.81 -48.81
C LYS A 38 -62.30 -60.16 -47.46
N GLU A 39 -62.31 -61.43 -47.06
CA GLU A 39 -61.61 -61.93 -45.88
C GLU A 39 -60.09 -61.78 -46.03
N ASN A 40 -59.54 -62.14 -47.19
CA ASN A 40 -58.11 -61.99 -47.48
C ASN A 40 -57.68 -60.51 -47.49
N LYS A 41 -58.49 -59.61 -48.06
CA LYS A 41 -58.23 -58.15 -48.00
C LYS A 41 -58.29 -57.61 -46.56
N THR A 42 -59.16 -58.17 -45.72
CA THR A 42 -59.26 -57.81 -44.30
C THR A 42 -58.05 -58.30 -43.51
N LEU A 43 -57.57 -59.53 -43.77
CA LEU A 43 -56.36 -60.09 -43.17
C LEU A 43 -55.09 -59.31 -43.57
N ILE A 44 -54.99 -58.86 -44.83
CA ILE A 44 -53.90 -58.00 -45.30
C ILE A 44 -53.92 -56.65 -44.56
N ASN A 45 -55.07 -56.00 -44.44
CA ASN A 45 -55.18 -54.75 -43.70
C ASN A 45 -54.84 -54.94 -42.21
N LEU A 46 -55.27 -56.05 -41.60
CA LEU A 46 -54.97 -56.38 -40.20
C LEU A 46 -53.47 -56.62 -39.99
N HIS A 47 -52.82 -57.27 -40.95
CA HIS A 47 -51.37 -57.46 -40.97
C HIS A 47 -50.61 -56.14 -41.08
N ASP A 48 -51.04 -55.22 -41.96
CA ASP A 48 -50.44 -53.89 -42.09
C ASP A 48 -50.62 -53.08 -40.77
N TYR A 49 -51.80 -53.14 -40.14
CA TYR A 49 -52.02 -52.52 -38.82
C TYR A 49 -51.14 -53.11 -37.71
N ILE A 50 -50.89 -54.41 -37.73
CA ILE A 50 -49.99 -55.09 -36.79
C ILE A 50 -48.55 -54.61 -36.96
N ILE A 51 -48.09 -54.44 -38.20
CA ILE A 51 -46.76 -53.91 -38.50
C ILE A 51 -46.63 -52.47 -38.01
N ASP A 52 -47.64 -51.63 -38.26
CA ASP A 52 -47.64 -50.23 -37.80
C ASP A 52 -47.67 -50.15 -36.26
N LEU A 53 -48.45 -51.01 -35.59
CA LEU A 53 -48.48 -51.10 -34.13
C LEU A 53 -47.13 -51.54 -33.57
N GLU A 54 -46.48 -52.54 -34.17
CA GLU A 54 -45.16 -53.01 -33.77
C GLU A 54 -44.10 -51.90 -33.89
N GLN A 55 -44.12 -51.16 -35.01
CA GLN A 55 -43.21 -50.02 -35.20
C GLN A 55 -43.45 -48.92 -34.17
N ASN A 56 -44.71 -48.55 -33.92
CA ASN A 56 -45.04 -47.52 -32.94
C ASN A 56 -44.67 -47.92 -31.50
N THR A 57 -44.88 -49.18 -31.12
CA THR A 57 -44.50 -49.71 -29.80
C THR A 57 -42.98 -49.77 -29.63
N GLN A 58 -42.25 -50.16 -30.67
CA GLN A 58 -40.78 -50.13 -30.64
C GLN A 58 -40.24 -48.69 -30.51
N GLU A 59 -40.80 -47.75 -31.27
CA GLU A 59 -40.45 -46.33 -31.16
C GLU A 59 -40.77 -45.77 -29.77
N LEU A 60 -41.88 -46.20 -29.16
CA LEU A 60 -42.27 -45.81 -27.80
C LEU A 60 -41.31 -46.38 -26.73
N GLU A 61 -40.90 -47.64 -26.84
CA GLU A 61 -39.88 -48.25 -25.97
C GLU A 61 -38.55 -47.50 -26.03
N GLU A 62 -38.07 -47.17 -27.24
CA GLU A 62 -36.83 -46.45 -27.45
C GLU A 62 -36.90 -45.02 -26.86
N LYS A 63 -37.98 -44.30 -27.12
CA LYS A 63 -38.20 -42.95 -26.58
C LYS A 63 -38.34 -42.95 -25.06
N SER A 64 -39.06 -43.92 -24.47
CA SER A 64 -39.19 -44.04 -23.02
C SER A 64 -37.84 -44.35 -22.36
N SER A 65 -37.07 -45.29 -22.92
CA SER A 65 -35.73 -45.60 -22.42
C SER A 65 -34.79 -44.38 -22.48
N THR A 66 -34.83 -43.64 -23.59
CA THR A 66 -34.06 -42.40 -23.75
C THR A 66 -34.48 -41.36 -22.72
N THR A 67 -35.79 -41.20 -22.47
CA THR A 67 -36.29 -40.20 -21.53
C THR A 67 -35.95 -40.57 -20.07
N ILE A 68 -35.98 -41.86 -19.69
CA ILE A 68 -35.50 -42.32 -18.37
C ILE A 68 -34.03 -41.93 -18.17
N GLN A 69 -33.20 -42.16 -19.18
CA GLN A 69 -31.78 -41.80 -19.11
C GLN A 69 -31.61 -40.28 -18.97
N MET A 70 -32.34 -39.48 -19.74
CA MET A 70 -32.33 -38.01 -19.63
C MET A 70 -32.77 -37.53 -18.24
N THR A 71 -33.84 -38.09 -17.68
CA THR A 71 -34.34 -37.77 -16.33
C THR A 71 -33.30 -38.10 -15.25
N LYS A 72 -32.62 -39.25 -15.38
CA LYS A 72 -31.55 -39.63 -14.44
C LYS A 72 -30.37 -38.66 -14.50
N THR A 73 -29.91 -38.31 -15.70
CA THR A 73 -28.81 -37.34 -15.88
C THR A 73 -29.20 -35.95 -15.38
N MET A 74 -30.44 -35.51 -15.62
CA MET A 74 -30.95 -34.23 -15.10
C MET A 74 -31.01 -34.23 -13.58
N GLY A 75 -31.43 -35.34 -12.95
CA GLY A 75 -31.43 -35.47 -11.50
C GLY A 75 -30.04 -35.31 -10.89
N GLN A 76 -29.02 -35.95 -11.48
CA GLN A 76 -27.63 -35.78 -11.06
C GLN A 76 -27.15 -34.32 -11.23
N SER A 77 -27.46 -33.68 -12.36
CA SER A 77 -27.09 -32.28 -12.59
C SER A 77 -27.73 -31.32 -11.59
N LEU A 78 -28.95 -31.59 -11.12
CA LEU A 78 -29.62 -30.78 -10.10
C LEU A 78 -29.04 -31.01 -8.70
N GLU A 79 -28.62 -32.23 -8.37
CA GLU A 79 -27.91 -32.50 -7.12
C GLU A 79 -26.56 -31.78 -7.08
N ASP A 80 -25.81 -31.83 -8.18
CA ASP A 80 -24.57 -31.06 -8.34
C ASP A 80 -24.82 -29.56 -8.22
N TYR A 81 -25.91 -29.05 -8.82
CA TYR A 81 -26.30 -27.64 -8.74
C TYR A 81 -26.65 -27.21 -7.31
N GLN A 82 -27.33 -28.05 -6.51
CA GLN A 82 -27.59 -27.76 -5.10
C GLN A 82 -26.31 -27.66 -4.28
N ASN A 83 -25.36 -28.57 -4.49
CA ASN A 83 -24.06 -28.51 -3.83
C ASN A 83 -23.30 -27.22 -4.20
N GLU A 84 -23.40 -26.77 -5.45
CA GLU A 84 -22.80 -25.51 -5.91
C GLU A 84 -23.47 -24.29 -5.25
N LEU A 85 -24.79 -24.30 -5.07
CA LEU A 85 -25.53 -23.26 -4.36
C LEU A 85 -25.11 -23.14 -2.89
N GLU A 86 -24.96 -24.27 -2.17
CA GLU A 86 -24.47 -24.29 -0.78
C GLU A 86 -23.04 -23.73 -0.68
N ALA A 87 -22.17 -24.13 -1.61
CA ALA A 87 -20.81 -23.60 -1.68
C ALA A 87 -20.82 -22.09 -1.95
N GLN A 88 -21.69 -21.62 -2.85
CA GLN A 88 -21.83 -20.20 -3.18
C GLN A 88 -22.35 -19.37 -1.99
N GLU A 89 -23.31 -19.90 -1.22
CA GLU A 89 -23.79 -19.29 0.01
C GLU A 89 -22.65 -19.10 1.02
N SER A 90 -21.87 -20.15 1.26
CA SER A 90 -20.72 -20.11 2.18
C SER A 90 -19.71 -19.04 1.77
N VAL A 91 -19.29 -19.02 0.49
CA VAL A 91 -18.33 -18.04 -0.03
C VAL A 91 -18.87 -16.61 0.11
N CYS A 92 -20.16 -16.42 -0.11
CA CYS A 92 -20.79 -15.12 -0.01
C CYS A 92 -20.82 -14.61 1.44
N ASN A 93 -21.18 -15.48 2.39
CA ASN A 93 -21.16 -15.16 3.83
C ASN A 93 -19.74 -14.82 4.31
N ASP A 94 -18.72 -15.57 3.88
CA ASP A 94 -17.32 -15.30 4.21
C ASP A 94 -16.87 -13.93 3.67
N ASN A 95 -17.25 -13.59 2.45
CA ASN A 95 -16.93 -12.28 1.86
C ASN A 95 -17.63 -11.13 2.57
N VAL A 96 -18.90 -11.29 2.97
CA VAL A 96 -19.61 -10.30 3.78
C VAL A 96 -18.89 -10.06 5.11
N TYR A 97 -18.45 -11.13 5.78
CA TYR A 97 -17.67 -11.04 7.01
C TYR A 97 -16.32 -10.32 6.80
N ASN A 98 -15.60 -10.64 5.72
CA ASN A 98 -14.35 -9.96 5.38
C ASN A 98 -14.55 -8.45 5.10
N LEU A 99 -15.65 -8.07 4.45
CA LEU A 99 -15.99 -6.66 4.22
C LEU A 99 -16.35 -5.92 5.52
N GLN A 100 -16.92 -6.60 6.51
CA GLN A 100 -17.16 -6.02 7.84
C GLN A 100 -15.84 -5.76 8.59
N GLN A 101 -14.90 -6.71 8.56
CA GLN A 101 -13.56 -6.50 9.14
C GLN A 101 -12.78 -5.38 8.44
N LEU A 102 -12.93 -5.27 7.11
CA LEU A 102 -12.37 -4.17 6.34
C LEU A 102 -12.91 -2.82 6.84
N ASN A 103 -14.19 -2.74 7.20
CA ASN A 103 -14.81 -1.52 7.74
C ASN A 103 -14.16 -1.08 9.07
N GLU A 104 -13.90 -2.01 9.98
CA GLU A 104 -13.18 -1.71 11.24
C GLU A 104 -11.76 -1.24 10.96
N SER A 105 -11.06 -1.87 10.02
CA SER A 105 -9.69 -1.49 9.64
C SER A 105 -9.62 -0.09 9.03
N ILE A 106 -10.60 0.29 8.21
CA ILE A 106 -10.72 1.65 7.66
C ILE A 106 -10.99 2.66 8.77
N ALA A 107 -11.87 2.35 9.73
CA ALA A 107 -12.16 3.25 10.85
C ALA A 107 -10.91 3.57 11.68
N VAL A 108 -10.14 2.54 12.06
CA VAL A 108 -8.87 2.70 12.77
C VAL A 108 -7.87 3.51 11.94
N SER A 109 -7.78 3.22 10.64
CA SER A 109 -6.85 3.93 9.76
C SER A 109 -7.24 5.41 9.56
N SER A 110 -8.53 5.71 9.51
CA SER A 110 -9.05 7.08 9.45
C SER A 110 -8.71 7.86 10.72
N GLU A 111 -8.78 7.23 11.90
CA GLU A 111 -8.38 7.85 13.15
C GLU A 111 -6.87 8.19 13.16
N LEU A 112 -6.03 7.26 12.70
CA LEU A 112 -4.59 7.49 12.55
C LEU A 112 -4.29 8.67 11.62
N VAL A 113 -5.01 8.79 10.50
CA VAL A 113 -4.85 9.92 9.58
C VAL A 113 -5.15 11.26 10.25
N VAL A 114 -6.19 11.34 11.08
CA VAL A 114 -6.51 12.54 11.86
C VAL A 114 -5.40 12.85 12.87
N GLN A 115 -4.84 11.85 13.54
CA GLN A 115 -3.71 12.05 14.45
C GLN A 115 -2.47 12.60 13.73
N ILE A 116 -2.15 12.08 12.54
CA ILE A 116 -1.03 12.56 11.73
C ILE A 116 -1.26 14.01 11.27
N MET A 117 -2.51 14.38 10.93
CA MET A 117 -2.85 15.78 10.61
C MET A 117 -2.55 16.72 11.78
N ASN A 118 -3.02 16.38 12.99
CA ASN A 118 -2.76 17.19 14.17
C ASN A 118 -1.26 17.31 14.47
N PHE A 119 -0.52 16.21 14.34
CA PHE A 119 0.93 16.22 14.53
C PHE A 119 1.66 17.07 13.48
N SER A 120 1.18 17.06 12.22
CA SER A 120 1.73 17.89 11.16
C SER A 120 1.50 19.38 11.44
N GLU A 121 0.32 19.75 11.95
CA GLU A 121 0.03 21.13 12.37
C GLU A 121 0.91 21.57 13.54
N GLU A 122 1.11 20.71 14.54
CA GLU A 122 2.03 21.00 15.65
C GLU A 122 3.47 21.20 15.15
N ILE A 123 3.93 20.37 14.21
CA ILE A 123 5.25 20.53 13.59
C ILE A 123 5.35 21.88 12.87
N MET A 124 4.34 22.30 12.11
CA MET A 124 4.35 23.60 11.41
C MET A 124 4.48 24.75 12.40
N ASN A 125 3.70 24.73 13.49
CA ASN A 125 3.78 25.76 14.53
C ASN A 125 5.17 25.81 15.19
N LYS A 126 5.78 24.65 15.46
CA LYS A 126 7.15 24.58 16.00
C LYS A 126 8.20 25.06 15.00
N GLN A 127 8.00 24.80 13.71
CA GLN A 127 8.89 25.28 12.65
C GLN A 127 8.85 26.81 12.54
N GLU A 128 7.67 27.42 12.59
CA GLU A 128 7.53 28.88 12.57
C GLU A 128 8.26 29.54 13.75
N LEU A 129 8.09 28.99 14.95
CA LEU A 129 8.83 29.43 16.14
C LEU A 129 10.34 29.25 15.99
N ASN A 130 10.78 28.14 15.39
CA ASN A 130 12.20 27.90 15.13
C ASN A 130 12.77 28.89 14.10
N VAL A 131 12.04 29.22 13.03
CA VAL A 131 12.48 30.23 12.05
C VAL A 131 12.73 31.55 12.76
N SER A 132 11.73 32.07 13.50
CA SER A 132 11.87 33.31 14.27
C SER A 132 13.03 33.24 15.27
N SER A 133 13.18 32.13 16.01
CA SER A 133 14.29 31.96 16.96
C SER A 133 15.65 31.94 16.28
N THR A 134 15.76 31.38 15.07
CA THR A 134 17.01 31.39 14.30
C THR A 134 17.34 32.77 13.74
N GLU A 135 16.34 33.55 13.35
CA GLU A 135 16.51 34.95 12.92
C GLU A 135 17.05 35.80 14.08
N ASP A 136 16.43 35.70 15.27
CA ASP A 136 16.90 36.40 16.47
C ASP A 136 18.36 36.04 16.81
N LEU A 137 18.73 34.76 16.69
CA LEU A 137 20.10 34.31 16.93
C LEU A 137 21.09 34.86 15.89
N VAL A 138 20.68 35.00 14.63
CA VAL A 138 21.53 35.61 13.58
C VAL A 138 21.89 37.05 13.98
N ASP A 139 20.91 37.83 14.42
CA ASP A 139 21.10 39.21 14.88
C ASP A 139 22.04 39.26 16.11
N GLU A 140 21.84 38.37 17.08
CA GLU A 140 22.69 38.28 18.28
C GLU A 140 24.15 37.90 17.94
N PHE A 141 24.37 37.04 16.94
CA PHE A 141 25.71 36.73 16.45
C PHE A 141 26.38 37.93 15.75
N GLU A 142 25.62 38.71 14.98
CA GLU A 142 26.15 39.94 14.36
C GLU A 142 26.57 40.97 15.42
N GLU A 143 25.76 41.16 16.46
CA GLU A 143 26.10 42.04 17.58
C GLU A 143 27.34 41.54 18.34
N THR A 144 27.41 40.24 18.63
CA THR A 144 28.55 39.63 19.31
C THR A 144 29.85 39.79 18.50
N LYS A 145 29.77 39.59 17.18
CA LYS A 145 30.90 39.81 16.26
C LYS A 145 31.39 41.26 16.29
N LYS A 146 30.47 42.23 16.33
CA LYS A 146 30.80 43.65 16.46
C LYS A 146 31.50 43.94 17.79
N ASN A 147 31.01 43.39 18.90
CA ASN A 147 31.60 43.57 20.23
C ASN A 147 33.03 43.01 20.29
N ILE A 148 33.27 41.84 19.69
CA ILE A 148 34.61 41.24 19.60
C ILE A 148 35.56 42.09 18.77
N ASN A 149 35.12 42.66 17.66
CA ASN A 149 35.96 43.55 16.87
C ASN A 149 36.34 44.81 17.64
N HIS A 150 35.40 45.39 18.39
CA HIS A 150 35.67 46.54 19.25
C HIS A 150 36.63 46.20 20.40
N LEU A 151 36.53 45.00 21.00
CA LEU A 151 37.48 44.53 22.01
C LEU A 151 38.88 44.33 21.42
N ASP A 152 38.99 43.78 20.22
CA ASP A 152 40.26 43.61 19.50
C ASP A 152 40.95 44.96 19.25
N GLU A 153 40.19 45.97 18.81
CA GLU A 153 40.68 47.35 18.66
C GLU A 153 41.16 47.96 19.99
N ASN A 154 40.43 47.74 21.08
CA ASN A 154 40.83 48.23 22.40
C ASN A 154 42.10 47.57 22.92
N ILE A 155 42.26 46.25 22.71
CA ILE A 155 43.47 45.51 23.06
C ILE A 155 44.66 45.99 22.24
N GLU A 156 44.46 46.26 20.95
CA GLU A 156 45.50 46.85 20.09
C GLU A 156 45.93 48.24 20.58
N ASN A 157 44.96 49.11 20.89
CA ASN A 157 45.23 50.43 21.45
C ASN A 157 45.99 50.35 22.78
N LEU A 158 45.62 49.40 23.67
CA LEU A 158 46.32 49.16 24.92
C LEU A 158 47.75 48.68 24.68
N SER A 159 47.98 47.80 23.69
CA SER A 159 49.30 47.33 23.29
C SER A 159 50.20 48.51 22.88
N ILE A 160 49.69 49.38 22.00
CA ILE A 160 50.40 50.59 21.53
C ILE A 160 50.72 51.52 22.70
N LYS A 161 49.74 51.80 23.57
CA LYS A 161 49.90 52.70 24.72
C LYS A 161 50.91 52.15 25.73
N SER A 162 50.87 50.85 26.03
CA SER A 162 51.85 50.20 26.89
C SER A 162 53.28 50.31 26.33
N GLY A 163 53.45 50.12 25.02
CA GLY A 163 54.74 50.34 24.35
C GLY A 163 55.25 51.78 24.48
N GLN A 164 54.37 52.77 24.30
CA GLN A 164 54.72 54.19 24.51
C GLN A 164 55.16 54.46 25.95
N ILE A 165 54.49 53.88 26.95
CA ILE A 165 54.89 54.04 28.36
C ILE A 165 56.25 53.37 28.61
N THR A 166 56.51 52.19 28.05
CA THR A 166 57.83 51.53 28.15
C THR A 166 58.96 52.46 27.69
N ASP A 167 58.77 53.15 26.57
CA ASP A 167 59.79 54.06 26.02
C ASP A 167 60.01 55.31 26.89
N ILE A 168 58.93 55.84 27.49
CA ILE A 168 59.01 56.94 28.46
C ILE A 168 59.77 56.47 29.71
N VAL A 169 59.43 55.31 30.26
CA VAL A 169 60.06 54.77 31.48
C VAL A 169 61.55 54.50 31.27
N LYS A 170 61.94 53.95 30.10
CA LYS A 170 63.36 53.81 29.71
C LYS A 170 64.09 55.16 29.66
N SER A 171 63.42 56.19 29.16
CA SER A 171 63.98 57.55 29.10
C SER A 171 64.17 58.15 30.49
N ILE A 172 63.22 57.96 31.40
CA ILE A 172 63.33 58.40 32.80
C ILE A 172 64.46 57.65 33.53
N ASP A 173 64.57 56.33 33.36
CA ASP A 173 65.66 55.54 33.96
C ASP A 173 67.04 56.03 33.45
N LYS A 174 67.14 56.38 32.16
CA LYS A 174 68.35 56.99 31.59
C LYS A 174 68.66 58.34 32.24
N ILE A 175 67.66 59.20 32.42
CA ILE A 175 67.82 60.49 33.11
C ILE A 175 68.25 60.28 34.56
N ALA A 176 67.60 59.36 35.29
CA ALA A 176 67.94 59.03 36.67
C ALA A 176 69.39 58.56 36.81
N LYS A 177 69.86 57.66 35.92
CA LYS A 177 71.26 57.23 35.86
C LYS A 177 72.23 58.38 35.57
N GLN A 178 71.87 59.29 34.66
CA GLN A 178 72.68 60.47 34.37
C GLN A 178 72.74 61.42 35.57
N THR A 179 71.61 61.68 36.22
CA THR A 179 71.55 62.52 37.43
C THR A 179 72.35 61.91 38.58
N ASN A 180 72.30 60.58 38.74
CA ASN A 180 73.11 59.87 39.72
C ASN A 180 74.62 60.05 39.46
N LEU A 181 75.06 59.96 38.20
CA LEU A 181 76.45 60.23 37.81
C LEU A 181 76.85 61.69 38.04
N LEU A 182 75.97 62.64 37.71
CA LEU A 182 76.17 64.08 37.99
C LEU A 182 76.32 64.34 39.50
N ALA A 183 75.46 63.74 40.31
CA ALA A 183 75.49 63.85 41.76
C ALA A 183 76.77 63.27 42.36
N ILE A 184 77.24 62.12 41.87
CA ILE A 184 78.53 61.54 42.26
C ILE A 184 79.67 62.51 41.95
N ASN A 185 79.71 63.06 40.74
CA ASN A 185 80.73 64.03 40.35
C ASN A 185 80.70 65.29 41.23
N ALA A 186 79.50 65.78 41.57
CA ALA A 186 79.32 66.92 42.46
C ALA A 186 79.75 66.62 43.90
N SER A 187 79.43 65.44 44.45
CA SER A 187 79.91 65.00 45.78
C SER A 187 81.44 64.91 45.82
N ILE A 188 82.07 64.40 44.76
CA ILE A 188 83.53 64.32 44.65
C ILE A 188 84.15 65.72 44.66
N GLU A 189 83.62 66.65 43.85
CA GLU A 189 84.17 68.01 43.78
C GLU A 189 83.91 68.80 45.07
N ALA A 190 82.76 68.60 45.72
CA ALA A 190 82.46 69.17 47.03
C ALA A 190 83.44 68.70 48.12
N ALA A 191 83.83 67.41 48.10
CA ALA A 191 84.85 66.89 49.00
C ALA A 191 86.25 67.49 48.71
N ARG A 192 86.52 67.84 47.44
CA ARG A 192 87.79 68.43 47.00
C ARG A 192 88.02 69.85 47.51
N VAL A 193 86.96 70.65 47.68
CA VAL A 193 87.05 72.03 48.20
C VAL A 193 87.08 72.09 49.74
N GLY A 194 87.10 70.95 50.43
CA GLY A 194 87.22 70.86 51.89
C GLY A 194 86.02 71.47 52.64
N ASP A 195 86.28 72.24 53.70
CA ASP A 195 85.23 72.77 54.60
C ASP A 195 84.23 73.70 53.89
N ALA A 196 84.64 74.40 52.83
CA ALA A 196 83.75 75.27 52.05
C ALA A 196 82.70 74.48 51.23
N GLY A 197 82.98 73.20 50.93
CA GLY A 197 82.12 72.33 50.12
C GLY A 197 81.11 71.50 50.93
N ARG A 198 81.12 71.56 52.26
CA ARG A 198 80.28 70.71 53.13
C ARG A 198 78.79 70.78 52.81
N GLY A 199 78.25 72.00 52.62
CA GLY A 199 76.83 72.18 52.25
C GLY A 199 76.49 71.60 50.88
N PHE A 200 77.38 71.78 49.89
CA PHE A 200 77.22 71.19 48.56
C PHE A 200 77.31 69.66 48.58
N SER A 201 78.16 69.09 49.44
CA SER A 201 78.28 67.63 49.58
C SER A 201 76.99 67.00 50.10
N VAL A 202 76.29 67.65 51.03
CA VAL A 202 74.99 67.16 51.55
C VAL A 202 73.94 67.17 50.44
N VAL A 203 73.83 68.27 49.70
CA VAL A 203 72.90 68.39 48.57
C VAL A 203 73.20 67.35 47.48
N ALA A 204 74.47 67.13 47.15
CA ALA A 204 74.87 66.14 46.15
C ALA A 204 74.53 64.70 46.58
N THR A 205 74.68 64.36 47.87
CA THR A 205 74.24 63.05 48.40
C THR A 205 72.73 62.89 48.30
N GLU A 206 71.95 63.92 48.66
CA GLU A 206 70.49 63.89 48.56
C GLU A 206 70.02 63.70 47.12
N ILE A 207 70.63 64.41 46.15
CA ILE A 207 70.34 64.23 44.72
C ILE A 207 70.68 62.80 44.27
N ARG A 208 71.77 62.22 44.79
CA ARG A 208 72.19 60.85 44.46
C ARG A 208 71.16 59.82 44.96
N GLU A 209 70.68 59.98 46.19
CA GLU A 209 69.64 59.12 46.76
C GLU A 209 68.34 59.26 45.98
N LEU A 210 67.93 60.48 45.64
CA LEU A 210 66.73 60.73 44.84
C LEU A 210 66.82 60.11 43.44
N ALA A 211 67.99 60.19 42.80
CA ALA A 211 68.24 59.58 41.49
C ALA A 211 68.23 58.04 41.55
N THR A 212 68.80 57.45 42.61
CA THR A 212 68.77 56.00 42.85
C THR A 212 67.34 55.54 43.08
N HIS A 213 66.60 56.22 43.94
CA HIS A 213 65.20 55.93 44.22
C HIS A 213 64.32 56.05 42.96
N THR A 214 64.58 57.05 42.12
CA THR A 214 63.90 57.21 40.82
C THR A 214 64.17 56.00 39.90
N SER A 215 65.41 55.52 39.83
CA SER A 215 65.75 54.34 39.01
C SER A 215 65.02 53.08 39.53
N ASP A 216 64.95 52.87 40.83
CA ASP A 216 64.21 51.74 41.43
C ASP A 216 62.70 51.81 41.15
N LEU A 217 62.11 53.01 41.21
CA LEU A 217 60.71 53.23 40.82
C LEU A 217 60.49 52.94 39.33
N THR A 218 61.37 53.42 38.45
CA THR A 218 61.25 53.12 37.01
C THR A 218 61.37 51.62 36.71
N ARG A 219 62.22 50.89 37.44
CA ARG A 219 62.34 49.43 37.30
C ARG A 219 61.05 48.72 37.74
N SER A 220 60.43 49.17 38.84
CA SER A 220 59.13 48.66 39.29
C SER A 220 58.01 48.93 38.27
N ILE A 221 57.96 50.15 37.71
CA ILE A 221 56.99 50.50 36.65
C ILE A 221 57.22 49.63 35.41
N ASN A 222 58.47 49.43 34.99
CA ASN A 222 58.79 48.61 33.83
C ASN A 222 58.33 47.15 34.03
N HIS A 223 58.47 46.61 35.25
CA HIS A 223 57.95 45.27 35.56
C HIS A 223 56.42 45.19 35.42
N ILE A 224 55.69 46.20 35.91
CA ILE A 224 54.23 46.26 35.75
C ILE A 224 53.84 46.31 34.26
N ILE A 225 54.56 47.09 33.44
CA ILE A 225 54.28 47.17 32.00
C ILE A 225 54.57 45.84 31.29
N MET A 226 55.60 45.11 31.68
CA MET A 226 55.85 43.76 31.14
C MET A 226 54.67 42.83 31.42
N VAL A 227 54.15 42.82 32.66
CA VAL A 227 52.97 42.04 33.01
C VAL A 227 51.74 42.45 32.18
N ILE A 228 51.54 43.76 31.97
CA ILE A 228 50.45 44.25 31.09
C ILE A 228 50.64 43.76 29.65
N SER A 229 51.87 43.78 29.12
CA SER A 229 52.18 43.31 27.77
C SER A 229 51.90 41.81 27.60
N ASP A 230 52.23 41.00 28.61
CA ASP A 230 51.95 39.57 28.62
C ASP A 230 50.43 39.33 28.63
N LEU A 231 49.68 40.07 29.45
CA LEU A 231 48.21 40.02 29.49
C LEU A 231 47.59 40.42 28.15
N VAL A 232 48.08 41.49 27.51
CA VAL A 232 47.63 41.91 26.18
C VAL A 232 47.85 40.81 25.14
N THR A 233 49.00 40.14 25.19
CA THR A 233 49.32 39.05 24.26
C THR A 233 48.39 37.85 24.47
N ALA A 234 48.13 37.48 25.72
CA ALA A 234 47.16 36.45 26.06
C ALA A 234 45.75 36.84 25.58
N SER A 235 45.30 38.06 25.84
CA SER A 235 44.00 38.56 25.40
C SER A 235 43.83 38.56 23.87
N LYS A 236 44.90 38.82 23.10
CA LYS A 236 44.86 38.69 21.63
C LYS A 236 44.62 37.24 21.17
N ILE A 237 45.25 36.27 21.84
CA ILE A 237 45.04 34.84 21.55
C ILE A 237 43.59 34.46 21.85
N ASP A 238 43.08 34.85 23.02
CA ASP A 238 41.69 34.59 23.43
C ASP A 238 40.69 35.24 22.46
N MET A 239 41.00 36.45 21.96
CA MET A 239 40.14 37.16 21.01
C MET A 239 40.10 36.46 19.64
N LYS A 240 41.23 35.94 19.18
CA LYS A 240 41.27 35.13 17.95
C LYS A 240 40.45 33.84 18.10
N ALA A 241 40.61 33.13 19.21
CA ALA A 241 39.83 31.93 19.50
C ALA A 241 38.32 32.24 19.57
N SER A 242 37.95 33.39 20.13
CA SER A 242 36.56 33.86 20.19
C SER A 242 35.99 34.16 18.80
N LYS A 243 36.76 34.83 17.92
CA LYS A 243 36.38 35.06 16.52
C LYS A 243 36.12 33.75 15.77
N ASP A 244 37.02 32.79 15.89
CA ASP A 244 36.90 31.48 15.23
C ASP A 244 35.68 30.69 15.75
N SER A 245 35.43 30.75 17.06
CA SER A 245 34.28 30.08 17.71
C SER A 245 32.94 30.65 17.24
N ILE A 246 32.81 31.98 17.14
CA ILE A 246 31.60 32.63 16.63
C ILE A 246 31.40 32.38 15.14
N SER A 247 32.45 32.40 14.34
CA SER A 247 32.33 32.04 12.92
C SER A 247 31.83 30.61 12.74
N THR A 248 32.31 29.68 13.58
CA THR A 248 31.87 28.29 13.55
C THR A 248 30.42 28.15 14.00
N ALA A 249 30.02 28.86 15.06
CA ALA A 249 28.66 28.84 15.58
C ALA A 249 27.66 29.43 14.56
N TYR A 250 28.02 30.53 13.89
CA TYR A 250 27.23 31.13 12.81
C TYR A 250 27.01 30.14 11.65
N ASN A 251 28.06 29.45 11.19
CA ASN A 251 27.91 28.44 10.13
C ASN A 251 26.99 27.30 10.54
N LYS A 252 27.05 26.85 11.80
CA LYS A 252 26.13 25.83 12.33
C LYS A 252 24.69 26.33 12.37
N LEU A 253 24.48 27.60 12.72
CA LEU A 253 23.15 28.21 12.72
C LEU A 253 22.54 28.27 11.32
N MET A 254 23.34 28.58 10.29
CA MET A 254 22.87 28.56 8.89
C MET A 254 22.38 27.17 8.47
N VAL A 255 23.10 26.10 8.87
CA VAL A 255 22.66 24.72 8.61
C VAL A 255 21.35 24.40 9.35
N VAL A 256 21.17 24.90 10.57
CA VAL A 256 19.91 24.75 11.32
C VAL A 256 18.76 25.44 10.57
N ASN A 257 18.96 26.66 10.06
CA ASN A 257 17.95 27.38 9.30
C ASN A 257 17.56 26.63 8.01
N GLU A 258 18.53 26.11 7.28
CA GLU A 258 18.29 25.27 6.09
C GLU A 258 17.46 24.03 6.43
N ASN A 259 17.81 23.30 7.50
CA ASN A 259 17.06 22.14 7.96
C ASN A 259 15.61 22.49 8.34
N VAL A 260 15.39 23.64 9.00
CA VAL A 260 14.03 24.08 9.37
C VAL A 260 13.18 24.35 8.11
N ASN A 261 13.75 24.99 7.09
CA ASN A 261 13.07 25.22 5.82
C ASN A 261 12.77 23.91 5.08
N GLU A 262 13.72 22.97 5.01
CA GLU A 262 13.50 21.65 4.43
C GLU A 262 12.38 20.89 5.16
N MET A 263 12.37 20.93 6.50
CA MET A 263 11.30 20.30 7.27
C MET A 263 9.95 20.94 6.97
N SER A 264 9.86 22.26 6.75
CA SER A 264 8.59 22.92 6.38
C SER A 264 8.05 22.41 5.05
N VAL A 265 8.92 22.23 4.06
CA VAL A 265 8.56 21.64 2.76
C VAL A 265 8.06 20.20 2.94
N LEU A 266 8.76 19.38 3.73
CA LEU A 266 8.37 17.99 3.99
C LEU A 266 7.04 17.88 4.74
N THR A 267 6.74 18.79 5.67
CA THR A 267 5.45 18.82 6.38
C THR A 267 4.31 19.16 5.42
N ASN A 268 4.50 20.12 4.51
CA ASN A 268 3.50 20.44 3.48
C ASN A 268 3.22 19.25 2.54
N ILE A 269 4.28 18.59 2.05
CA ILE A 269 4.13 17.37 1.23
C ILE A 269 3.38 16.28 2.02
N SER A 270 3.64 16.16 3.32
CA SER A 270 2.94 15.18 4.17
C SER A 270 1.46 15.48 4.27
N LYS A 271 1.07 16.76 4.43
CA LYS A 271 -0.33 17.20 4.41
C LYS A 271 -1.04 16.82 3.11
N ASP A 272 -0.40 17.03 1.96
CA ASP A 272 -0.97 16.65 0.66
C ASP A 272 -1.17 15.14 0.56
N LYS A 273 -0.18 14.34 0.97
CA LYS A 273 -0.28 12.88 0.99
C LYS A 273 -1.39 12.37 1.91
N ILE A 274 -1.56 12.98 3.07
CA ILE A 274 -2.64 12.65 4.01
C ILE A 274 -4.00 12.92 3.36
N SER A 275 -4.16 14.03 2.64
CA SER A 275 -5.41 14.33 1.91
C SER A 275 -5.72 13.25 0.85
N ILE A 276 -4.70 12.74 0.14
CA ILE A 276 -4.86 11.64 -0.82
C ILE A 276 -5.31 10.34 -0.12
N VAL A 277 -4.76 10.04 1.06
CA VAL A 277 -5.16 8.85 1.84
C VAL A 277 -6.61 8.98 2.30
N GLN A 278 -7.05 10.18 2.73
CA GLN A 278 -8.45 10.41 3.09
C GLN A 278 -9.40 10.12 1.92
N GLN A 279 -9.09 10.66 0.74
CA GLN A 279 -9.88 10.37 -0.46
C GLN A 279 -9.91 8.87 -0.76
N SER A 280 -8.77 8.18 -0.63
CA SER A 280 -8.70 6.73 -0.84
C SER A 280 -9.62 5.96 0.11
N PHE A 281 -9.75 6.38 1.38
CA PHE A 281 -10.70 5.74 2.30
C PHE A 281 -12.17 5.96 1.93
N GLU A 282 -12.51 7.12 1.38
CA GLU A 282 -13.86 7.37 0.87
C GLU A 282 -14.17 6.45 -0.33
N GLU A 283 -13.23 6.33 -1.27
CA GLU A 283 -13.35 5.42 -2.42
C GLU A 283 -13.48 3.95 -1.99
N ILE A 284 -12.66 3.50 -1.03
CA ILE A 284 -12.75 2.14 -0.49
C ILE A 284 -14.09 1.91 0.20
N ASN A 285 -14.59 2.88 0.96
CA ASN A 285 -15.89 2.75 1.63
C ASN A 285 -17.04 2.59 0.63
N ASN A 286 -17.04 3.38 -0.45
CA ASN A 286 -18.03 3.28 -1.51
C ASN A 286 -17.95 1.92 -2.21
N ALA A 287 -16.76 1.49 -2.62
CA ALA A 287 -16.55 0.19 -3.26
C ALA A 287 -16.96 -0.98 -2.34
N LYS A 288 -16.70 -0.87 -1.03
CA LYS A 288 -17.13 -1.84 -0.03
C LYS A 288 -18.67 -1.91 0.07
N GLU A 289 -19.36 -0.77 0.09
CA GLU A 289 -20.83 -0.76 0.13
C GLU A 289 -21.44 -1.37 -1.14
N GLU A 290 -20.89 -1.07 -2.31
CA GLU A 290 -21.28 -1.71 -3.57
C GLU A 290 -21.08 -3.24 -3.53
N ALA A 291 -19.93 -3.69 -3.02
CA ALA A 291 -19.63 -5.11 -2.87
C ALA A 291 -20.60 -5.80 -1.89
N LEU A 292 -20.92 -5.18 -0.75
CA LEU A 292 -21.90 -5.70 0.20
C LEU A 292 -23.28 -5.89 -0.46
N ASN A 293 -23.74 -4.89 -1.21
CA ASN A 293 -25.02 -4.96 -1.92
C ASN A 293 -25.02 -6.07 -3.01
N ALA A 294 -23.90 -6.24 -3.72
CA ALA A 294 -23.74 -7.31 -4.69
C ALA A 294 -23.83 -8.69 -4.03
N PHE A 295 -23.16 -8.88 -2.89
CA PHE A 295 -23.21 -10.14 -2.14
C PHE A 295 -24.60 -10.43 -1.58
N TYR A 296 -25.32 -9.44 -1.03
CA TYR A 296 -26.72 -9.65 -0.62
C TYR A 296 -27.63 -10.03 -1.79
N THR A 297 -27.38 -9.46 -2.98
CA THR A 297 -28.12 -9.84 -4.19
C THR A 297 -27.83 -11.29 -4.57
N ILE A 298 -26.58 -11.73 -4.49
CA ILE A 298 -26.19 -13.13 -4.76
C ILE A 298 -26.86 -14.07 -3.75
N LEU A 299 -26.87 -13.75 -2.45
CA LEU A 299 -27.55 -14.56 -1.42
C LEU A 299 -29.04 -14.72 -1.73
N ALA A 300 -29.73 -13.64 -2.11
CA ALA A 300 -31.13 -13.71 -2.52
C ALA A 300 -31.33 -14.58 -3.79
N MET A 301 -30.40 -14.53 -4.74
CA MET A 301 -30.44 -15.39 -5.94
C MET A 301 -30.21 -16.87 -5.59
N VAL A 302 -29.31 -17.16 -4.65
CA VAL A 302 -29.05 -18.53 -4.16
C VAL A 302 -30.32 -19.11 -3.53
N GLU A 303 -31.01 -18.33 -2.68
CA GLU A 303 -32.27 -18.75 -2.06
C GLU A 303 -33.34 -19.10 -3.11
N VAL A 304 -33.57 -18.21 -4.09
CA VAL A 304 -34.55 -18.45 -5.17
C VAL A 304 -34.16 -19.66 -6.02
N SER A 305 -32.88 -19.80 -6.36
CA SER A 305 -32.37 -20.91 -7.18
C SER A 305 -32.47 -22.25 -6.44
N GLY A 306 -32.25 -22.24 -5.12
CA GLY A 306 -32.41 -23.43 -4.27
C GLY A 306 -33.85 -23.94 -4.25
N VAL A 307 -34.82 -23.02 -4.13
CA VAL A 307 -36.26 -23.35 -4.25
C VAL A 307 -36.58 -23.93 -5.63
N GLN A 308 -36.11 -23.28 -6.71
CA GLN A 308 -36.33 -23.77 -8.08
C GLN A 308 -35.70 -25.15 -8.34
N ALA A 309 -34.50 -25.40 -7.82
CA ALA A 309 -33.85 -26.71 -7.93
C ALA A 309 -34.67 -27.79 -7.23
N SER A 310 -35.20 -27.49 -6.03
CA SER A 310 -36.07 -28.40 -5.28
C SER A 310 -37.38 -28.72 -6.03
N ASP A 311 -38.02 -27.71 -6.62
CA ASP A 311 -39.24 -27.88 -7.43
C ASP A 311 -38.96 -28.75 -8.67
N ASN A 312 -37.82 -28.52 -9.35
CA ASN A 312 -37.41 -29.32 -10.49
C ASN A 312 -37.13 -30.78 -10.13
N ILE A 313 -36.48 -31.05 -8.99
CA ILE A 313 -36.28 -32.42 -8.49
C ILE A 313 -37.62 -33.12 -8.28
N THR A 314 -38.62 -32.40 -7.76
CA THR A 314 -39.97 -32.94 -7.55
C THR A 314 -40.63 -33.28 -8.88
N ALA A 315 -40.58 -32.38 -9.86
CA ALA A 315 -41.12 -32.61 -11.21
C ALA A 315 -40.43 -33.79 -11.92
N LEU A 316 -39.11 -33.96 -11.77
CA LEU A 316 -38.39 -35.11 -12.34
C LEU A 316 -38.81 -36.44 -11.73
N LYS A 317 -39.10 -36.48 -10.42
CA LYS A 317 -39.61 -37.69 -9.77
C LYS A 317 -40.96 -38.10 -10.36
N GLU A 318 -41.86 -37.13 -10.55
CA GLU A 318 -43.17 -37.38 -11.19
C GLU A 318 -43.00 -37.84 -12.65
N GLN A 319 -42.12 -37.18 -13.41
CA GLN A 319 -41.81 -37.55 -14.79
C GLN A 319 -41.22 -38.96 -14.90
N TYR A 320 -40.33 -39.36 -13.98
CA TYR A 320 -39.76 -40.69 -13.93
C TYR A 320 -40.86 -41.76 -13.77
N VAL A 321 -41.78 -41.56 -12.83
CA VAL A 321 -42.91 -42.49 -12.59
C VAL A 321 -43.77 -42.63 -13.84
N LEU A 322 -44.15 -41.52 -14.47
CA LEU A 322 -44.99 -41.53 -15.67
C LEU A 322 -44.32 -42.26 -16.85
N ILE A 323 -43.02 -42.07 -17.04
CA ILE A 323 -42.30 -42.71 -18.16
C ILE A 323 -42.05 -44.20 -17.89
N ASP A 324 -41.84 -44.59 -16.63
CA ASP A 324 -41.73 -45.99 -16.24
C ASP A 324 -43.05 -46.73 -16.51
N GLU A 325 -44.19 -46.10 -16.19
CA GLU A 325 -45.52 -46.61 -16.57
C GLU A 325 -45.70 -46.74 -18.09
N ILE A 326 -45.28 -45.73 -18.87
CA ILE A 326 -45.33 -45.80 -20.35
C ILE A 326 -44.48 -46.96 -20.87
N LYS A 327 -43.30 -47.17 -20.29
CA LYS A 327 -42.41 -48.27 -20.66
C LYS A 327 -43.07 -49.62 -20.37
N GLU A 328 -43.67 -49.80 -19.20
CA GLU A 328 -44.40 -51.03 -18.84
C GLU A 328 -45.59 -51.29 -19.79
N ILE A 329 -46.36 -50.23 -20.13
CA ILE A 329 -47.45 -50.33 -21.10
C ILE A 329 -46.94 -50.72 -22.48
N SER A 330 -45.80 -50.17 -22.91
CA SER A 330 -45.18 -50.47 -24.20
C SER A 330 -44.69 -51.92 -24.28
N GLU A 331 -44.02 -52.42 -23.23
CA GLU A 331 -43.60 -53.82 -23.14
C GLU A 331 -44.82 -54.78 -23.19
N LYS A 332 -45.90 -54.42 -22.50
CA LYS A 332 -47.17 -55.18 -22.55
C LYS A 332 -47.81 -55.14 -23.93
N MET A 333 -47.80 -54.00 -24.61
CA MET A 333 -48.28 -53.87 -26.00
C MET A 333 -47.45 -54.74 -26.94
N SER A 334 -46.13 -54.76 -26.79
CA SER A 334 -45.22 -55.61 -27.57
C SER A 334 -45.58 -57.09 -27.41
N GLY A 335 -45.82 -57.53 -26.17
CA GLY A 335 -46.32 -58.88 -25.88
C GLY A 335 -47.67 -59.20 -26.53
N ASN A 336 -48.63 -58.27 -26.47
CA ASN A 336 -49.95 -58.44 -27.10
C ASN A 336 -49.86 -58.50 -28.64
N ILE A 337 -48.96 -57.72 -29.26
CA ILE A 337 -48.74 -57.71 -30.72
C ILE A 337 -48.19 -59.07 -31.17
N ILE A 338 -47.29 -59.69 -30.39
CA ILE A 338 -46.78 -61.04 -30.66
C ILE A 338 -47.92 -62.06 -30.66
N GLN A 339 -48.78 -62.04 -29.63
CA GLN A 339 -49.95 -62.94 -29.56
C GLN A 339 -50.91 -62.71 -30.74
N LEU A 340 -51.18 -61.45 -31.09
CA LEU A 340 -52.07 -61.10 -32.20
C LEU A 340 -51.51 -61.58 -33.55
N LYS A 341 -50.17 -61.50 -33.74
CA LYS A 341 -49.51 -62.10 -34.91
C LYS A 341 -49.76 -63.59 -34.96
N GLU A 342 -49.52 -64.31 -33.87
CA GLU A 342 -49.72 -65.76 -33.79
C GLU A 342 -51.16 -66.16 -34.17
N GLU A 343 -52.18 -65.49 -33.60
CA GLU A 343 -53.59 -65.77 -33.92
C GLU A 343 -53.97 -65.46 -35.37
N VAL A 344 -53.42 -64.41 -35.97
CA VAL A 344 -53.67 -64.05 -37.37
C VAL A 344 -52.96 -65.01 -38.32
N TYR A 345 -51.74 -65.46 -37.97
CA TYR A 345 -51.00 -66.47 -38.73
C TYR A 345 -51.59 -67.88 -38.61
N GLU A 346 -52.28 -68.21 -37.52
CA GLU A 346 -53.01 -69.48 -37.38
C GLU A 346 -54.32 -69.53 -38.21
N LYS A 347 -54.90 -68.36 -38.53
CA LYS A 347 -56.13 -68.23 -39.34
C LYS A 347 -55.88 -68.06 -40.85
N LEU A 348 -54.63 -67.83 -41.24
CA LEU A 348 -54.14 -67.78 -42.63
C LEU A 348 -53.62 -69.16 -43.05
#